data_AF-A0A7J9CZ03-F1
#
_entry.id   AF-A0A7J9CZ03-F1
#
_cell.length_a   1.000
_cell.length_b   1.000
_cell.length_c   1.000
_cell.angle_alpha   90.00
_cell.angle_beta   90.00
_cell.angle_gamma   90.00
#
_symmetry.space_group_name_H-M   'P 1'
#
loop_
_entity.id
_entity.type
_entity.pdbx_description
1 polymer ?
#
loop_
_entity_poly.entity_id
_entity_poly.type
_entity_poly.pdbx_seq_one_letter_code
_entity_poly.pdbx_strand_id
1 'polypeptide(L)'
;MASKPGILTDWPWKPLGNFKYIILVPLIAEHIYSFMVKDNKDIDVSKLALFPSMLWRMLHTQLWISLSRYRIAKGTNKIVDEGIEFDQVDRERDWDDHIMFSAILFYWGNKYVPGGSHVPYWRLDGVIITMLLHAGPVEFLYYWLHRALHHHYLYSRYHSHHHSSIVTEPITSVIHPFAEHIAYFLLFAIHVFTMVLTGTVSVIALAAYVTYVDFMNNMGHCNLELIPNWLFTLLPPLKYIIYTPS
;
A
#
# COMPACT_ATOMS: atom_id res chain seq x y z
N MET A 1 19.15 -2.30 4.77
CA MET A 1 19.26 -1.03 4.01
C MET A 1 19.77 -1.34 2.60
N ALA A 2 19.53 -0.45 1.63
CA ALA A 2 20.04 -0.60 0.27
C ALA A 2 21.58 -0.68 0.25
N SER A 3 22.15 -1.38 -0.73
CA SER A 3 23.60 -1.65 -0.78
C SER A 3 24.46 -0.39 -0.98
N LYS A 4 23.91 0.63 -1.65
CA LYS A 4 24.54 1.96 -1.84
C LYS A 4 23.46 3.03 -1.66
N PRO A 5 23.08 3.43 -0.44
CA PRO A 5 21.95 4.33 -0.20
C PRO A 5 21.96 5.59 -1.08
N GLY A 6 20.81 5.91 -1.67
CA GLY A 6 20.59 7.11 -2.47
C GLY A 6 20.05 8.28 -1.65
N ILE A 7 19.74 9.38 -2.35
CA ILE A 7 19.02 10.51 -1.75
C ILE A 7 17.61 10.05 -1.36
N LEU A 8 17.13 10.47 -0.18
CA LEU A 8 15.84 10.05 0.39
C LEU A 8 15.74 8.53 0.57
N THR A 9 16.82 7.86 0.98
CA THR A 9 16.72 6.43 1.37
C THR A 9 15.92 6.26 2.65
N ASP A 10 16.20 7.08 3.66
CA ASP A 10 15.56 6.97 4.97
C ASP A 10 14.24 7.75 5.03
N TRP A 11 13.27 7.22 5.78
CA TRP A 11 12.04 7.91 6.11
C TRP A 11 12.32 9.16 6.95
N PRO A 12 11.57 10.26 6.74
CA PRO A 12 11.83 11.52 7.45
C PRO A 12 11.63 11.40 8.97
N TRP A 13 10.85 10.42 9.43
CA TRP A 13 10.62 10.14 10.85
C TRP A 13 11.43 8.99 11.43
N LYS A 14 12.38 8.42 10.67
CA LYS A 14 13.29 7.38 11.17
C LYS A 14 13.97 7.76 12.50
N PRO A 15 14.42 9.02 12.74
CA PRO A 15 14.99 9.41 14.03
C PRO A 15 14.05 9.28 15.24
N LEU A 16 12.74 9.24 15.02
CA LEU A 16 11.75 9.08 16.09
C LEU A 16 11.58 7.62 16.53
N GLY A 17 12.03 6.65 15.73
CA GLY A 17 11.83 5.22 15.98
C GLY A 17 10.36 4.91 16.30
N ASN A 18 10.12 4.20 17.41
CA ASN A 18 8.77 3.83 17.84
C ASN A 18 7.86 5.03 18.20
N PHE A 19 8.40 6.24 18.35
CA PHE A 19 7.60 7.45 18.61
C PHE A 19 7.01 8.09 17.34
N LYS A 20 7.30 7.54 16.16
CA LYS A 20 6.85 8.08 14.86
C LYS A 20 5.36 8.42 14.79
N TYR A 21 4.50 7.68 15.47
CA TYR A 21 3.04 7.91 15.49
C TYR A 21 2.63 9.29 16.03
N ILE A 22 3.50 9.99 16.78
CA ILE A 22 3.23 11.36 17.23
C ILE A 22 2.92 12.32 16.07
N ILE A 23 3.44 12.02 14.87
CA ILE A 23 3.20 12.81 13.66
C ILE A 23 1.71 12.82 13.26
N LEU A 24 0.98 11.74 13.56
CA LEU A 24 -0.44 11.63 13.23
C LEU A 24 -1.35 12.33 14.26
N VAL A 25 -0.83 12.63 15.46
CA VAL A 25 -1.63 13.20 16.57
C VAL A 25 -2.32 14.51 16.17
N PRO A 26 -1.65 15.51 15.55
CA PRO A 26 -2.32 16.75 15.15
C PRO A 26 -3.45 16.53 14.13
N LEU A 27 -3.26 15.59 13.19
CA LEU A 27 -4.24 15.28 12.15
C LEU A 27 -5.48 14.60 12.76
N ILE A 28 -5.26 13.63 13.65
CA ILE A 28 -6.34 12.92 14.35
C ILE A 28 -7.06 13.86 15.32
N ALA A 29 -6.34 14.72 16.04
CA ALA A 29 -6.94 15.70 16.95
C ALA A 29 -7.80 16.71 16.19
N GLU A 30 -7.31 17.25 15.06
CA GLU A 30 -8.06 18.15 14.20
C GLU A 30 -9.28 17.47 13.58
N HIS A 31 -9.16 16.18 13.25
CA HIS A 31 -10.27 15.35 12.82
C HIS A 31 -11.36 15.22 13.90
N ILE A 32 -11.00 14.78 15.11
CA ILE A 32 -11.92 14.64 16.25
C ILE A 32 -12.59 15.98 16.57
N TYR A 33 -11.80 17.06 16.65
CA TYR A 33 -12.32 18.40 16.90
C TYR A 33 -13.35 18.82 15.85
N SER A 34 -13.06 18.58 14.56
CA SER A 34 -13.98 18.94 13.48
C SER A 34 -15.32 18.20 13.54
N PHE A 35 -15.37 17.02 14.16
CA PHE A 35 -16.62 16.27 14.36
C PHE A 35 -17.36 16.69 15.64
N MET A 36 -16.63 16.99 16.72
CA MET A 36 -17.23 17.35 18.00
C MET A 36 -17.81 18.76 18.04
N VAL A 37 -17.26 19.69 17.25
CA VAL A 37 -17.56 21.13 17.37
C VAL A 37 -18.39 21.67 16.21
N LYS A 38 -18.31 21.08 15.02
CA LYS A 38 -19.06 21.59 13.85
C LYS A 38 -20.52 21.14 13.89
N ASP A 39 -21.38 21.96 13.27
CA ASP A 39 -22.78 21.59 13.04
C ASP A 39 -22.86 20.33 12.16
N ASN A 40 -23.90 19.51 12.39
CA ASN A 40 -24.11 18.25 11.66
C ASN A 40 -24.11 18.41 10.13
N LYS A 41 -24.58 19.55 9.62
CA LYS A 41 -24.64 19.87 8.19
C LYS A 41 -23.26 20.08 7.55
N ASP A 42 -22.24 20.39 8.36
CA ASP A 42 -20.89 20.70 7.90
C ASP A 42 -19.92 19.50 8.07
N ILE A 43 -20.43 18.37 8.57
CA ILE A 43 -19.66 17.15 8.78
C ILE A 43 -19.23 16.59 7.43
N ASP A 44 -17.91 16.48 7.27
CA ASP A 44 -17.32 15.79 6.13
C ASP A 44 -17.17 14.29 6.44
N VAL A 45 -18.10 13.53 5.89
CA VAL A 45 -18.08 12.06 5.93
C VAL A 45 -16.78 11.47 5.38
N SER A 46 -16.23 12.06 4.32
CA SER A 46 -15.02 11.52 3.69
C SER A 46 -13.81 11.64 4.61
N LYS A 47 -13.76 12.72 5.41
CA LYS A 47 -12.79 12.88 6.49
C LYS A 47 -13.01 11.86 7.61
N LEU A 48 -14.27 11.61 8.00
CA LEU A 48 -14.63 10.59 9.00
C LEU A 48 -14.15 9.20 8.63
N ALA A 49 -14.21 8.85 7.35
CA ALA A 49 -13.79 7.55 6.86
C ALA A 49 -12.26 7.32 6.90
N LEU A 50 -11.44 8.38 6.97
CA LEU A 50 -9.98 8.26 6.89
C LEU A 50 -9.40 7.44 8.05
N PHE A 51 -9.80 7.75 9.29
CA PHE A 51 -9.25 7.08 10.47
C PHE A 51 -9.64 5.59 10.55
N PRO A 52 -10.91 5.20 10.40
CA PRO A 52 -11.28 3.79 10.27
C PRO A 52 -10.58 3.08 9.12
N SER A 53 -10.40 3.76 7.98
CA SER A 53 -9.66 3.18 6.84
C SER A 53 -8.21 2.90 7.20
N MET A 54 -7.52 3.79 7.92
CA MET A 54 -6.14 3.54 8.38
C MET A 54 -6.05 2.35 9.34
N LEU A 55 -6.96 2.28 10.32
CA LEU A 55 -7.03 1.15 11.25
C LEU A 55 -7.30 -0.16 10.52
N TRP A 56 -8.19 -0.13 9.52
CA TRP A 56 -8.47 -1.26 8.67
C TRP A 56 -7.21 -1.76 7.96
N ARG A 57 -6.40 -0.87 7.37
CA ARG A 57 -5.15 -1.26 6.69
C ARG A 57 -4.14 -1.93 7.63
N MET A 58 -4.00 -1.42 8.85
CA MET A 58 -3.15 -2.04 9.87
C MET A 58 -3.67 -3.43 10.25
N LEU A 59 -4.97 -3.56 10.55
CA LEU A 59 -5.60 -4.83 10.90
C LEU A 59 -5.49 -5.84 9.76
N HIS A 60 -5.82 -5.43 8.54
CA HIS A 60 -5.78 -6.25 7.34
C HIS A 60 -4.37 -6.79 7.09
N THR A 61 -3.34 -5.95 7.16
CA THR A 61 -1.95 -6.38 7.01
C THR A 61 -1.54 -7.34 8.14
N GLN A 62 -1.91 -7.05 9.39
CA GLN A 62 -1.62 -7.93 10.53
C GLN A 62 -2.28 -9.31 10.39
N LEU A 63 -3.50 -9.39 9.85
CA LEU A 63 -4.18 -10.66 9.56
C LEU A 63 -3.41 -11.46 8.51
N TRP A 64 -2.92 -10.81 7.46
CA TRP A 64 -2.07 -11.45 6.44
C TRP A 64 -0.75 -11.96 7.01
N ILE A 65 -0.04 -11.16 7.81
CA ILE A 65 1.20 -11.59 8.50
C ILE A 65 0.91 -12.83 9.35
N SER A 66 -0.16 -12.79 10.14
CA SER A 66 -0.55 -13.90 11.02
C SER A 66 -0.86 -15.17 10.23
N LEU A 67 -1.58 -15.04 9.11
CA LEU A 67 -1.90 -16.14 8.21
C LEU A 67 -0.65 -16.74 7.56
N SER A 68 0.23 -15.89 7.01
CA SER A 68 1.48 -16.29 6.36
C SER A 68 2.38 -17.04 7.34
N ARG A 69 2.68 -16.45 8.51
CA ARG A 69 3.52 -17.07 9.54
C ARG A 69 2.94 -18.38 10.08
N TYR A 70 1.62 -18.46 10.29
CA TYR A 70 0.96 -19.69 10.69
C TYR A 70 1.13 -20.81 9.67
N ARG A 71 0.98 -20.49 8.37
CA ARG A 71 1.13 -21.45 7.29
C ARG A 71 2.58 -21.90 7.12
N ILE A 72 3.54 -20.97 7.20
CA ILE A 72 4.96 -21.28 7.20
C ILE A 72 5.32 -22.25 8.34
N ALA A 73 4.81 -21.99 9.55
CA ALA A 73 5.04 -22.86 10.72
C ALA A 73 4.43 -24.26 10.56
N LYS A 74 3.31 -24.41 9.82
CA LYS A 74 2.72 -25.71 9.50
C LYS A 74 3.42 -26.46 8.36
N GLY A 75 4.21 -25.77 7.54
CA GLY A 75 5.11 -26.37 6.55
C GLY A 75 4.48 -26.83 5.24
N THR A 76 3.20 -26.55 4.95
CA THR A 76 2.56 -26.93 3.68
C THR A 76 2.41 -25.75 2.73
N ASN A 77 2.60 -25.99 1.42
CA ASN A 77 2.43 -25.03 0.32
C ASN A 77 3.31 -23.77 0.41
N LYS A 78 4.54 -23.90 0.92
CA LYS A 78 5.52 -22.82 0.92
C LYS A 78 6.21 -22.72 -0.45
N ILE A 79 6.49 -21.50 -0.90
CA ILE A 79 7.22 -21.27 -2.15
C ILE A 79 8.74 -21.37 -1.90
N VAL A 80 9.21 -20.68 -0.86
CA VAL A 80 10.57 -20.76 -0.33
C VAL A 80 10.55 -21.58 0.97
N ASP A 81 11.26 -22.70 0.98
CA ASP A 81 11.34 -23.63 2.12
C ASP A 81 12.50 -23.28 3.06
N GLU A 82 12.50 -22.06 3.58
CA GLU A 82 13.51 -21.55 4.51
C GLU A 82 12.86 -20.85 5.72
N GLY A 83 13.63 -20.63 6.78
CA GLY A 83 13.22 -19.84 7.94
C GLY A 83 13.40 -18.34 7.71
N ILE A 84 12.62 -17.52 8.42
CA ILE A 84 12.80 -16.06 8.39
C ILE A 84 13.97 -15.71 9.33
N GLU A 85 15.03 -15.15 8.78
CA GLU A 85 16.23 -14.74 9.52
C GLU A 85 15.97 -13.49 10.38
N PHE A 86 16.64 -13.39 11.53
CA PHE A 86 16.49 -12.24 12.44
C PHE A 86 16.84 -10.91 11.77
N ASP A 87 17.87 -10.89 10.93
CA ASP A 87 18.23 -9.69 10.17
C ASP A 87 17.12 -9.24 9.22
N GLN A 88 16.31 -10.17 8.70
CA GLN A 88 15.13 -9.82 7.90
C GLN A 88 14.04 -9.23 8.80
N VAL A 89 13.75 -9.85 9.94
CA VAL A 89 12.77 -9.33 10.91
C VAL A 89 13.09 -7.88 11.29
N ASP A 90 14.36 -7.57 11.54
CA ASP A 90 14.80 -6.21 11.88
C ASP A 90 14.65 -5.22 10.72
N ARG A 91 14.90 -5.67 9.48
CA ARG A 91 14.71 -4.84 8.28
C ARG A 91 13.25 -4.49 8.02
N GLU A 92 12.34 -5.42 8.33
CA GLU A 92 10.92 -5.30 8.00
C GLU A 92 10.08 -4.73 9.16
N ARG A 93 10.72 -4.36 10.27
CA ARG A 93 10.07 -3.88 11.49
C ARG A 93 9.17 -2.66 11.28
N ASP A 94 9.57 -1.72 10.43
CA ASP A 94 8.88 -0.45 10.18
C ASP A 94 7.91 -0.50 8.98
N TRP A 95 7.33 -1.68 8.70
CA TRP A 95 6.41 -1.93 7.57
C TRP A 95 5.20 -0.98 7.49
N ASP A 96 4.81 -0.39 8.61
CA ASP A 96 3.67 0.51 8.74
C ASP A 96 3.97 1.96 8.36
N ASP A 97 5.23 2.30 8.05
CA ASP A 97 5.64 3.65 7.60
C ASP A 97 4.83 4.10 6.38
N HIS A 98 4.55 3.20 5.43
CA HIS A 98 3.76 3.53 4.24
C HIS A 98 2.29 3.84 4.58
N ILE A 99 1.73 3.22 5.64
CA ILE A 99 0.37 3.51 6.13
C ILE A 99 0.34 4.92 6.74
N MET A 100 1.35 5.26 7.53
CA MET A 100 1.49 6.62 8.07
C MET A 100 1.65 7.66 6.96
N PHE A 101 2.47 7.37 5.96
CA PHE A 101 2.69 8.27 4.82
C PHE A 101 1.40 8.57 4.06
N SER A 102 0.70 7.52 3.63
CA SER A 102 -0.58 7.64 2.93
C SER A 102 -1.66 8.29 3.80
N ALA A 103 -1.67 8.05 5.11
CA ALA A 103 -2.56 8.74 6.03
C ALA A 103 -2.35 10.26 6.02
N ILE A 104 -1.10 10.71 6.15
CA ILE A 104 -0.76 12.15 6.07
C ILE A 104 -1.26 12.73 4.76
N LEU A 105 -1.00 12.03 3.64
CA LEU A 105 -1.40 12.49 2.32
C LEU A 105 -2.90 12.50 2.11
N PHE A 106 -3.66 11.54 2.66
CA PHE A 106 -5.12 11.56 2.57
C PHE A 106 -5.73 12.65 3.46
N TYR A 107 -5.20 12.91 4.65
CA TYR A 107 -5.62 14.04 5.47
C TYR A 107 -5.35 15.38 4.78
N TRP A 108 -4.16 15.53 4.19
CA TRP A 108 -3.83 16.74 3.41
C TRP A 108 -4.63 16.85 2.12
N GLY A 109 -4.88 15.72 1.44
CA GLY A 109 -5.74 15.65 0.28
C GLY A 109 -7.15 16.13 0.58
N ASN A 110 -7.76 15.59 1.64
CA ASN A 110 -9.06 16.03 2.11
C ASN A 110 -9.09 17.53 2.46
N LYS A 111 -8.05 18.04 3.14
CA LYS A 111 -8.03 19.42 3.63
C LYS A 111 -7.69 20.47 2.58
N TYR A 112 -6.77 20.17 1.66
CA TYR A 112 -6.15 21.17 0.79
C TYR A 112 -6.42 20.96 -0.69
N VAL A 113 -6.84 19.78 -1.13
CA VAL A 113 -7.13 19.53 -2.55
C VAL A 113 -8.59 19.91 -2.84
N PRO A 114 -8.85 20.84 -3.78
CA PRO A 114 -10.21 21.14 -4.23
C PRO A 114 -10.91 19.86 -4.73
N GLY A 115 -12.11 19.58 -4.20
CA GLY A 115 -12.84 18.34 -4.50
C GLY A 115 -12.39 17.12 -3.69
N GLY A 116 -11.44 17.27 -2.76
CA GLY A 116 -11.00 16.21 -1.83
C GLY A 116 -11.83 16.09 -0.55
N SER A 117 -12.66 17.09 -0.24
CA SER A 117 -13.56 17.10 0.92
C SER A 117 -15.02 16.94 0.50
N HIS A 118 -15.86 16.49 1.44
CA HIS A 118 -17.30 16.31 1.28
C HIS A 118 -17.67 15.44 0.07
N VAL A 119 -16.83 14.46 -0.25
CA VAL A 119 -17.09 13.56 -1.38
C VAL A 119 -18.23 12.58 -1.05
N PRO A 120 -19.04 12.18 -2.04
CA PRO A 120 -20.16 11.27 -1.82
C PRO A 120 -19.69 9.89 -1.33
N TYR A 121 -20.57 9.16 -0.66
CA TYR A 121 -20.29 7.80 -0.19
C TYR A 121 -19.98 6.83 -1.33
N TRP A 122 -20.75 6.89 -2.42
CA TRP A 122 -20.69 5.92 -3.51
C TRP A 122 -20.85 6.60 -4.87
N ARG A 123 -20.05 6.15 -5.84
CA ARG A 123 -20.13 6.53 -7.25
C ARG A 123 -19.65 5.40 -8.14
N LEU A 124 -20.56 4.84 -8.94
CA LEU A 124 -20.23 3.72 -9.83
C LEU A 124 -19.28 4.14 -10.96
N ASP A 125 -19.44 5.33 -11.51
CA ASP A 125 -18.56 5.88 -12.55
C ASP A 125 -17.10 6.01 -12.06
N GLY A 126 -16.90 6.49 -10.82
CA GLY A 126 -15.59 6.53 -10.18
C GLY A 126 -14.95 5.16 -9.98
N VAL A 127 -15.75 4.15 -9.62
CA VAL A 127 -15.29 2.75 -9.51
C VAL A 127 -14.83 2.23 -10.88
N ILE A 128 -15.63 2.43 -11.93
CA ILE A 128 -15.29 1.99 -13.29
C ILE A 128 -14.02 2.68 -13.78
N ILE A 129 -13.91 4.01 -13.61
CA ILE A 129 -12.72 4.78 -13.97
C ILE A 129 -11.49 4.24 -13.24
N THR A 130 -11.60 3.99 -11.95
CA THR A 130 -10.51 3.43 -11.14
C THR A 130 -10.05 2.07 -11.65
N MET A 131 -10.98 1.16 -11.95
CA MET A 131 -10.65 -0.16 -12.49
C MET A 131 -9.93 -0.08 -13.84
N LEU A 132 -10.43 0.76 -14.75
CA LEU A 132 -9.84 0.93 -16.09
C LEU A 132 -8.45 1.60 -16.03
N LEU A 133 -8.30 2.62 -15.18
CA LEU A 133 -7.02 3.29 -14.99
C LEU A 133 -5.99 2.38 -14.34
N HIS A 134 -6.42 1.57 -13.37
CA HIS A 134 -5.54 0.61 -12.72
C HIS A 134 -5.08 -0.44 -13.73
N ALA A 135 -6.02 -1.21 -14.30
CA ALA A 135 -5.72 -2.33 -15.19
C ALA A 135 -5.01 -1.93 -16.50
N GLY A 136 -5.08 -0.67 -16.91
CA GLY A 136 -4.40 -0.16 -18.10
C GLY A 136 -3.17 0.70 -17.73
N PRO A 137 -3.32 2.05 -17.69
CA PRO A 137 -2.19 2.97 -17.52
C PRO A 137 -1.32 2.71 -16.29
N VAL A 138 -1.91 2.43 -15.12
CA VAL A 138 -1.13 2.28 -13.88
C VAL A 138 -0.29 1.01 -13.92
N GLU A 139 -0.87 -0.14 -14.29
CA GLU A 139 -0.11 -1.40 -14.46
C GLU A 139 1.00 -1.27 -15.52
N PHE A 140 0.71 -0.60 -16.65
CA PHE A 140 1.72 -0.34 -17.67
C PHE A 140 2.88 0.49 -17.15
N LEU A 141 2.60 1.59 -16.45
CA LEU A 141 3.63 2.45 -15.87
C LEU A 141 4.37 1.76 -14.71
N TYR A 142 3.67 0.96 -13.91
CA TYR A 142 4.24 0.13 -12.85
C TYR A 142 5.30 -0.81 -13.40
N TYR A 143 4.98 -1.54 -14.47
CA TYR A 143 5.92 -2.46 -15.12
C TYR A 143 7.23 -1.75 -15.51
N TRP A 144 7.14 -0.58 -16.15
CA TRP A 144 8.33 0.15 -16.58
C TRP A 144 9.11 0.79 -15.43
N LEU A 145 8.41 1.31 -14.41
CA LEU A 145 9.04 1.83 -13.19
C LEU A 145 9.80 0.72 -12.48
N HIS A 146 9.16 -0.42 -12.25
CA HIS A 146 9.76 -1.57 -11.58
C HIS A 146 10.95 -2.12 -12.37
N ARG A 147 10.81 -2.25 -13.69
CA ARG A 147 11.92 -2.63 -14.58
C ARG A 147 13.09 -1.64 -14.51
N ALA A 148 12.82 -0.34 -14.40
CA ALA A 148 13.85 0.68 -14.24
C ALA A 148 14.55 0.56 -12.87
N LEU A 149 13.80 0.28 -11.80
CA LEU A 149 14.35 0.03 -10.46
C LEU A 149 15.29 -1.17 -10.42
N HIS A 150 15.13 -2.14 -11.31
CA HIS A 150 16.06 -3.26 -11.51
C HIS A 150 17.33 -2.93 -12.31
N HIS A 151 17.43 -1.74 -12.89
CA HIS A 151 18.68 -1.29 -13.48
C HIS A 151 19.73 -1.05 -12.39
N HIS A 152 20.94 -1.60 -12.56
CA HIS A 152 22.02 -1.67 -11.54
C HIS A 152 22.20 -0.40 -10.68
N TYR A 153 22.12 0.78 -11.29
CA TYR A 153 22.23 2.06 -10.60
C TYR A 153 21.11 2.28 -9.58
N LEU A 154 19.85 2.11 -10.00
CA LEU A 154 18.67 2.28 -9.15
C LEU A 154 18.50 1.09 -8.20
N TYR A 155 18.80 -0.11 -8.67
CA TYR A 155 18.72 -1.32 -7.86
C TYR A 155 19.58 -1.19 -6.60
N SER A 156 20.86 -0.88 -6.75
CA SER A 156 21.76 -0.77 -5.59
C SER A 156 21.37 0.33 -4.59
N ARG A 157 20.65 1.36 -5.02
CA ARG A 157 20.27 2.55 -4.21
C ARG A 157 18.91 2.46 -3.57
N TYR A 158 17.96 1.88 -4.28
CA TYR A 158 16.55 1.95 -3.95
C TYR A 158 15.96 0.53 -3.82
N HIS A 159 16.11 -0.31 -4.84
CA HIS A 159 15.36 -1.56 -4.88
C HIS A 159 16.02 -2.75 -4.16
N SER A 160 17.34 -2.73 -3.93
CA SER A 160 18.07 -3.89 -3.36
C SER A 160 17.69 -4.17 -1.91
N HIS A 161 17.13 -3.18 -1.20
CA HIS A 161 16.70 -3.36 0.18
C HIS A 161 15.51 -4.32 0.26
N HIS A 162 14.54 -4.16 -0.62
CA HIS A 162 13.38 -5.04 -0.74
C HIS A 162 13.81 -6.46 -1.12
N HIS A 163 14.68 -6.61 -2.11
CA HIS A 163 15.22 -7.91 -2.56
C HIS A 163 16.13 -8.60 -1.54
N SER A 164 16.50 -7.94 -0.44
CA SER A 164 17.25 -8.59 0.64
C SER A 164 16.38 -9.47 1.54
N SER A 165 15.05 -9.40 1.40
CA SER A 165 14.10 -10.28 2.07
C SER A 165 13.79 -11.48 1.17
N ILE A 166 14.44 -12.61 1.45
CA ILE A 166 14.37 -13.81 0.59
C ILE A 166 13.11 -14.63 0.90
N VAL A 167 12.81 -14.83 2.18
CA VAL A 167 11.57 -15.47 2.63
C VAL A 167 10.51 -14.39 2.72
N THR A 168 9.85 -14.08 1.60
CA THR A 168 8.90 -12.97 1.56
C THR A 168 7.78 -13.16 2.59
N GLU A 169 7.45 -12.09 3.28
CA GLU A 169 6.24 -11.99 4.10
C GLU A 169 5.33 -10.92 3.48
N PRO A 170 4.02 -10.87 3.82
CA PRO A 170 3.11 -9.85 3.30
C PRO A 170 3.69 -8.42 3.39
N ILE A 171 4.41 -8.13 4.48
CA ILE A 171 5.07 -6.85 4.72
C ILE A 171 6.29 -6.58 3.83
N THR A 172 6.97 -7.61 3.31
CA THR A 172 8.09 -7.45 2.37
C THR A 172 7.70 -6.57 1.18
N SER A 173 6.43 -6.66 0.74
CA SER A 173 5.85 -5.87 -0.35
C SER A 173 5.95 -4.35 -0.17
N VAL A 174 6.11 -3.87 1.07
CA VAL A 174 6.13 -2.44 1.44
C VAL A 174 7.42 -2.05 2.17
N ILE A 175 8.49 -2.85 2.09
CA ILE A 175 9.81 -2.50 2.64
C ILE A 175 10.69 -1.94 1.53
N HIS A 176 10.50 -0.66 1.26
CA HIS A 176 11.28 0.09 0.27
C HIS A 176 11.84 1.37 0.90
N PRO A 177 12.98 1.87 0.40
CA PRO A 177 13.46 3.21 0.73
C PRO A 177 12.41 4.29 0.44
N PHE A 178 12.50 5.42 1.15
CA PHE A 178 11.46 6.46 1.10
C PHE A 178 11.23 7.01 -0.32
N ALA A 179 12.30 7.22 -1.10
CA ALA A 179 12.18 7.69 -2.49
C ALA A 179 11.41 6.71 -3.39
N GLU A 180 11.60 5.40 -3.20
CA GLU A 180 10.88 4.37 -3.96
C GLU A 180 9.39 4.36 -3.57
N HIS A 181 9.09 4.52 -2.27
CA HIS A 181 7.71 4.70 -1.81
C HIS A 181 7.04 5.95 -2.39
N ILE A 182 7.74 7.08 -2.49
CA ILE A 182 7.20 8.27 -3.16
C ILE A 182 6.86 7.95 -4.61
N ALA A 183 7.75 7.26 -5.34
CA ALA A 183 7.53 6.91 -6.74
C ALA A 183 6.30 6.02 -6.92
N TYR A 184 6.16 4.96 -6.12
CA TYR A 184 4.97 4.11 -6.15
C TYR A 184 3.71 4.88 -5.72
N PHE A 185 3.79 5.72 -4.69
CA PHE A 185 2.63 6.50 -4.25
C PHE A 185 2.15 7.45 -5.37
N LEU A 186 3.06 8.17 -6.04
CA LEU A 186 2.70 9.05 -7.16
C LEU A 186 2.05 8.28 -8.31
N LEU A 187 2.59 7.11 -8.62
CA LEU A 187 2.04 6.21 -9.63
C LEU A 187 0.62 5.77 -9.28
N PHE A 188 0.40 5.26 -8.06
CA PHE A 188 -0.94 4.86 -7.62
C PHE A 188 -1.85 6.07 -7.39
N ALA A 189 -1.34 7.28 -7.13
CA ALA A 189 -2.18 8.46 -6.98
C ALA A 189 -2.87 8.91 -8.29
N ILE A 190 -2.45 8.39 -9.46
CA ILE A 190 -3.02 8.75 -10.77
C ILE A 190 -4.55 8.60 -10.79
N HIS A 191 -5.09 7.47 -10.33
CA HIS A 191 -6.55 7.28 -10.35
C HIS A 191 -7.26 8.14 -9.29
N VAL A 192 -6.65 8.38 -8.12
CA VAL A 192 -7.21 9.27 -7.09
C VAL A 192 -7.37 10.67 -7.64
N PHE A 193 -6.30 11.24 -8.20
CA PHE A 193 -6.34 12.57 -8.79
C PHE A 193 -7.25 12.63 -10.01
N THR A 194 -7.28 11.58 -10.84
CA THR A 194 -8.22 11.53 -11.97
C THR A 194 -9.66 11.62 -11.47
N MET A 195 -10.04 10.80 -10.47
CA MET A 195 -11.38 10.85 -9.90
C MET A 195 -11.74 12.20 -9.28
N VAL A 196 -10.79 12.87 -8.62
CA VAL A 196 -11.00 14.22 -8.08
C VAL A 196 -11.22 15.23 -9.21
N LEU A 197 -10.37 15.21 -10.24
CA LEU A 197 -10.43 16.13 -11.38
C LEU A 197 -11.70 15.92 -12.23
N THR A 198 -12.20 14.69 -12.33
CA THR A 198 -13.44 14.38 -13.04
C THR A 198 -14.68 14.50 -12.16
N GLY A 199 -14.54 14.80 -10.87
CA GLY A 199 -15.67 14.88 -9.94
C GLY A 199 -16.35 13.53 -9.67
N THR A 200 -15.65 12.42 -9.88
CA THR A 200 -16.16 11.05 -9.73
C THR A 200 -15.64 10.33 -8.48
N VAL A 201 -14.86 11.01 -7.64
CA VAL A 201 -14.36 10.46 -6.37
C VAL A 201 -15.51 10.11 -5.41
N SER A 202 -15.36 9.01 -4.68
CA SER A 202 -16.25 8.63 -3.59
C SER A 202 -15.51 7.88 -2.49
N VAL A 203 -16.06 7.92 -1.27
CA VAL A 203 -15.47 7.29 -0.09
C VAL A 203 -15.22 5.80 -0.31
N ILE A 204 -16.23 5.06 -0.77
CA ILE A 204 -16.13 3.62 -0.96
C ILE A 204 -15.16 3.28 -2.10
N ALA A 205 -15.15 4.03 -3.21
CA ALA A 205 -14.21 3.78 -4.30
C ALA A 205 -12.75 3.91 -3.85
N LEU A 206 -12.43 4.94 -3.05
CA LEU A 206 -11.09 5.14 -2.51
C LEU A 206 -10.71 4.02 -1.51
N ALA A 207 -11.58 3.73 -0.55
CA ALA A 207 -11.33 2.70 0.46
C ALA A 207 -11.19 1.30 -0.16
N ALA A 208 -12.05 0.96 -1.12
CA ALA A 208 -11.98 -0.31 -1.84
C ALA A 208 -10.70 -0.43 -2.65
N TYR A 209 -10.27 0.64 -3.33
CA TYR A 209 -9.03 0.61 -4.10
C TYR A 209 -7.79 0.42 -3.21
N VAL A 210 -7.69 1.19 -2.13
CA VAL A 210 -6.56 1.05 -1.19
C VAL A 210 -6.54 -0.35 -0.56
N THR A 211 -7.72 -0.86 -0.18
CA THR A 211 -7.84 -2.25 0.32
C THR A 211 -7.42 -3.26 -0.73
N TYR A 212 -7.79 -3.05 -2.00
CA TYR A 212 -7.40 -3.91 -3.10
C TYR A 212 -5.87 -3.91 -3.29
N VAL A 213 -5.21 -2.75 -3.33
CA VAL A 213 -3.75 -2.67 -3.45
C VAL A 213 -3.06 -3.37 -2.29
N ASP A 214 -3.49 -3.12 -1.05
CA ASP A 214 -2.95 -3.81 0.14
C ASP A 214 -3.16 -5.33 0.05
N PHE A 215 -4.33 -5.77 -0.41
CA PHE A 215 -4.65 -7.19 -0.58
C PHE A 215 -3.74 -7.84 -1.61
N MET A 216 -3.58 -7.21 -2.78
CA MET A 216 -2.74 -7.75 -3.84
C MET A 216 -1.29 -7.85 -3.37
N ASN A 217 -0.73 -6.78 -2.79
CA ASN A 217 0.63 -6.76 -2.28
C ASN A 217 0.87 -7.82 -1.19
N ASN A 218 -0.03 -7.92 -0.21
CA ASN A 218 0.07 -8.90 0.87
C ASN A 218 -0.03 -10.33 0.35
N MET A 219 -0.98 -10.58 -0.56
CA MET A 219 -1.17 -11.89 -1.18
C MET A 219 0.06 -12.30 -2.01
N GLY A 220 0.62 -11.38 -2.79
CA GLY A 220 1.78 -11.64 -3.66
C GLY A 220 3.08 -11.92 -2.92
N HIS A 221 3.19 -11.48 -1.66
CA HIS A 221 4.42 -11.66 -0.87
C HIS A 221 4.23 -12.61 0.31
N CYS A 222 3.11 -13.34 0.38
CA CYS A 222 2.82 -14.18 1.55
C CYS A 222 3.65 -15.48 1.65
N ASN A 223 4.51 -15.79 0.65
CA ASN A 223 5.28 -17.04 0.53
C ASN A 223 4.42 -18.33 0.52
N LEU A 224 3.18 -18.23 0.05
CA LEU A 224 2.26 -19.38 -0.06
C LEU A 224 1.83 -19.61 -1.50
N GLU A 225 1.86 -20.85 -1.98
CA GLU A 225 1.18 -21.21 -3.23
C GLU A 225 -0.33 -21.25 -3.00
N LEU A 226 -1.01 -20.13 -3.34
CA LEU A 226 -2.46 -19.99 -3.19
C LEU A 226 -3.24 -20.54 -4.38
N ILE A 227 -2.69 -20.40 -5.59
CA ILE A 227 -3.30 -20.87 -6.83
C ILE A 227 -2.45 -22.00 -7.38
N PRO A 228 -3.02 -23.20 -7.57
CA PRO A 228 -2.25 -24.34 -8.01
C PRO A 228 -1.89 -24.21 -9.50
N ASN A 229 -0.66 -24.60 -9.84
CA ASN A 229 -0.10 -24.48 -11.19
C ASN A 229 -0.96 -25.10 -12.32
N TRP A 230 -1.72 -26.17 -12.03
CA TRP A 230 -2.55 -26.83 -13.05
C TRP A 230 -3.62 -25.90 -13.65
N LEU A 231 -4.05 -24.88 -12.91
CA LEU A 231 -5.03 -23.92 -13.40
C LEU A 231 -4.46 -23.08 -14.55
N PHE A 232 -3.17 -22.73 -14.48
CA PHE A 232 -2.47 -22.02 -15.55
C PHE A 232 -2.18 -22.93 -16.75
N THR A 233 -2.02 -24.23 -16.55
CA THR A 233 -1.92 -25.20 -17.65
C THR A 233 -3.26 -25.37 -18.36
N LEU A 234 -4.37 -25.42 -17.62
CA LEU A 234 -5.72 -25.58 -18.17
C LEU A 234 -6.21 -24.32 -18.89
N LEU A 235 -5.91 -23.14 -18.34
CA LEU A 235 -6.30 -21.85 -18.91
C LEU A 235 -5.09 -20.90 -18.97
N PRO A 236 -4.21 -21.04 -19.99
CA PRO A 236 -2.99 -20.25 -20.09
C PRO A 236 -3.16 -18.72 -20.04
N PRO A 237 -4.25 -18.11 -20.56
CA PRO A 237 -4.46 -16.67 -20.42
C PRO A 237 -4.59 -16.17 -18.98
N LEU A 238 -4.94 -17.05 -18.03
CA LEU A 238 -5.21 -16.68 -16.64
C LEU A 238 -3.99 -16.05 -15.94
N LYS A 239 -2.77 -16.44 -16.32
CA LYS A 239 -1.53 -15.88 -15.77
C LYS A 239 -1.34 -14.40 -16.05
N TYR A 240 -2.08 -13.84 -17.02
CA TYR A 240 -2.04 -12.41 -17.34
C TYR A 240 -3.18 -11.62 -16.67
N ILE A 241 -4.08 -12.31 -15.99
CA ILE A 241 -5.28 -11.71 -15.37
C ILE A 241 -5.19 -11.80 -13.85
N ILE A 242 -4.66 -12.90 -13.32
CA ILE A 242 -4.54 -13.14 -11.90
C ILE A 242 -3.09 -12.98 -11.47
N TYR A 243 -2.86 -12.04 -10.55
CA TYR A 243 -1.62 -11.94 -9.81
C TYR A 243 -1.55 -13.02 -8.74
N THR A 244 -0.41 -13.69 -8.63
CA THR A 244 -0.17 -14.76 -7.67
C THR A 244 1.18 -14.61 -6.99
N PRO A 245 1.33 -15.12 -5.76
CA PRO A 245 2.62 -15.20 -5.07
C PRO A 245 3.66 -16.14 -5.70
N SER A 246 3.27 -16.93 -6.71
CA SER A 246 4.06 -17.97 -7.39
C SER A 246 5.07 -17.44 -8.42
#